data_AF-A0A838DAD6-F1
#
_entry.id   AF-A0A838DAD6-F1
#
_cell.length_a   1.000
_cell.length_b   1.000
_cell.length_c   1.000
_cell.angle_alpha   90.00
_cell.angle_beta   90.00
_cell.angle_gamma   90.00
#
_symmetry.space_group_name_H-M   'P 1'
#
loop_
_entity.id
_entity.type
_entity.pdbx_description
1 polymer ?
#
loop_
_entity_poly.entity_id
_entity_poly.type
_entity_poly.pdbx_seq_one_letter_code
_entity_poly.pdbx_strand_id
1 'polypeptide(L)'
;MNAAAAREAAQLWEQFIQIARDEGLDVEAREVESGAIQRCVLAGFPDQVAARLDQGTLRCALVHGRRGVLARESVVHRAPLLVASEIREIESSDKERQVLLTLATRIEEPWLRELFPEGFRDTREVVFDSSQRRVNGRHQISFHDLVLRSETADVPPEQAAALLAKEVVAGTCPLKNWDNAVEQWIVRVNCAAAWFPELALPPIGESDKLLMIEQICTGAVSYKEIKDRPVWPTVRSWLPGHQQQQVEQLAPERIELPNGRKAKVAYSASASPSIAARIQDLYGVERNLTMGRARVPVVIQVLAPNHRPIQITSDLEGFWRDAYPKIKKELQRKYPKHEWR
;
A
#
# COMPACT_ATOMS: atom_id res chain seq x y z
N MET A 1 23.10 13.95 51.30
CA MET A 1 23.90 12.73 51.01
C MET A 1 23.59 11.69 52.09
N ASN A 2 23.27 10.45 51.74
CA ASN A 2 22.93 9.40 52.72
C ASN A 2 24.20 8.72 53.26
N ALA A 3 24.41 8.76 54.57
CA ALA A 3 25.63 8.26 55.21
C ALA A 3 25.79 6.72 55.14
N ALA A 4 24.70 5.97 55.03
CA ALA A 4 24.78 4.51 54.84
C ALA A 4 25.29 4.18 53.43
N ALA A 5 24.70 4.79 52.41
CA ALA A 5 25.10 4.61 51.01
C ALA A 5 26.55 5.04 50.75
N ALA A 6 27.02 6.11 51.41
CA ALA A 6 28.42 6.54 51.29
C ALA A 6 29.42 5.49 51.84
N ARG A 7 29.08 4.82 52.96
CA ARG A 7 29.92 3.76 53.53
C ARG A 7 29.94 2.52 52.65
N GLU A 8 28.79 2.15 52.12
CA GLU A 8 28.66 1.02 51.19
C GLU A 8 29.47 1.26 49.91
N ALA A 9 29.41 2.46 49.33
CA ALA A 9 30.23 2.83 48.18
C ALA A 9 31.74 2.77 48.47
N ALA A 10 32.18 3.19 49.66
CA ALA A 10 33.57 3.10 50.08
C ALA A 10 34.04 1.64 50.19
N GLN A 11 33.21 0.76 50.74
CA GLN A 11 33.51 -0.67 50.84
C GLN A 11 33.62 -1.34 49.46
N LEU A 12 32.69 -1.02 48.54
CA LEU A 12 32.75 -1.51 47.16
C LEU A 12 33.99 -1.00 46.42
N TRP A 13 34.37 0.26 46.64
CA TRP A 13 35.58 0.83 46.08
C TRP A 13 36.84 0.06 46.52
N GLU A 14 36.99 -0.22 47.82
CA GLU A 14 38.10 -1.02 48.34
C GLU A 14 38.15 -2.41 47.71
N GLN A 15 36.99 -3.05 47.56
CA GLN A 15 36.87 -4.34 46.91
C GLN A 15 37.32 -4.30 45.45
N PHE A 16 36.88 -3.30 44.66
CA PHE A 16 37.29 -3.16 43.26
C PHE A 16 38.79 -2.88 43.11
N ILE A 17 39.37 -2.07 44.00
CA ILE A 17 40.82 -1.83 43.99
C ILE A 17 41.60 -3.11 44.31
N GLN A 18 41.11 -3.93 45.23
CA GLN A 18 41.76 -5.22 45.52
C GLN A 18 41.73 -6.14 44.30
N ILE A 19 40.57 -6.29 43.66
CA ILE A 19 40.42 -7.07 42.41
C ILE A 19 41.37 -6.54 41.33
N ALA A 20 41.44 -5.22 41.14
CA ALA A 20 42.32 -4.62 40.15
C ALA A 20 43.81 -4.92 40.42
N ARG A 21 44.24 -4.91 41.69
CA ARG A 21 45.61 -5.33 42.07
C ARG A 21 45.86 -6.80 41.78
N ASP A 22 44.91 -7.66 42.11
CA ASP A 22 45.03 -9.10 41.91
C ASP A 22 45.14 -9.44 40.40
N GLU A 23 44.47 -8.65 39.55
CA GLU A 23 44.56 -8.73 38.07
C GLU A 23 45.78 -7.97 37.48
N GLY A 24 46.64 -7.37 38.31
CA GLY A 24 47.83 -6.64 37.87
C GLY A 24 47.55 -5.33 37.14
N LEU A 25 46.38 -4.73 37.35
CA LEU A 25 46.00 -3.44 36.79
C LEU A 25 46.61 -2.28 37.59
N ASP A 26 46.81 -1.15 36.91
CA ASP A 26 47.30 0.08 37.53
C ASP A 26 46.20 0.72 38.39
N VAL A 27 46.45 0.81 39.70
CA VAL A 27 45.53 1.36 40.71
C VAL A 27 45.96 2.72 41.24
N GLU A 28 46.95 3.37 40.62
CA GLU A 28 47.34 4.71 41.01
C GLU A 28 46.22 5.72 40.73
N ALA A 29 45.85 6.47 41.76
CA ALA A 29 44.86 7.53 41.67
C ALA A 29 45.42 8.69 40.83
N ARG A 30 44.77 8.98 39.71
CA ARG A 30 45.09 10.11 38.84
C ARG A 30 43.82 10.84 38.44
N GLU A 31 43.95 12.11 38.06
CA GLU A 31 42.85 12.80 37.39
C GLU A 31 42.60 12.11 36.04
N VAL A 32 41.33 11.75 35.82
CA VAL A 32 40.88 11.13 34.59
C VAL A 32 40.01 12.14 33.86
N GLU A 33 40.22 12.30 32.56
CA GLU A 33 39.34 13.12 31.74
C GLU A 33 37.90 12.59 31.81
N SER A 34 36.93 13.48 32.01
CA SER A 34 35.52 13.10 32.11
C SER A 34 35.05 12.22 30.94
N GLY A 35 35.61 12.42 29.74
CA GLY A 35 35.32 11.62 28.55
C GLY A 35 35.67 10.13 28.70
N ALA A 36 36.74 9.79 29.42
CA ALA A 36 37.11 8.39 29.64
C ALA A 36 36.09 7.68 30.54
N ILE A 37 35.62 8.34 31.61
CA ILE A 37 34.55 7.81 32.48
C ILE A 37 33.26 7.63 31.66
N GLN A 38 32.90 8.61 30.83
CA GLN A 38 31.71 8.53 29.98
C GLN A 38 31.77 7.36 28.98
N ARG A 39 32.95 7.12 28.38
CA ARG A 39 33.19 5.98 27.49
C ARG A 39 33.10 4.65 28.23
N CYS A 40 33.58 4.56 29.48
CA CYS A 40 33.42 3.35 30.30
C CYS A 40 31.95 3.02 30.58
N VAL A 41 31.14 4.03 30.93
CA VAL A 41 29.68 3.84 31.13
C VAL A 41 29.02 3.39 29.82
N LEU A 42 29.36 4.04 28.71
CA LEU A 42 28.84 3.63 27.39
C LEU A 42 29.22 2.18 27.05
N ALA A 43 30.45 1.76 27.35
CA ALA A 43 30.90 0.40 27.11
C ALA A 43 30.15 -0.65 27.94
N GLY A 44 29.72 -0.29 29.17
CA GLY A 44 28.94 -1.16 30.04
C GLY A 44 27.45 -1.24 29.71
N PHE A 45 26.90 -0.22 29.03
CA PHE A 45 25.46 -0.10 28.74
C PHE A 45 25.15 0.25 27.26
N PRO A 46 25.75 -0.43 26.26
CA PRO A 46 25.57 -0.07 24.84
C PRO A 46 24.13 -0.27 24.34
N ASP A 47 23.38 -1.18 24.96
CA ASP A 47 21.98 -1.47 24.70
C ASP A 47 21.00 -0.44 25.31
N GLN A 48 21.51 0.49 26.12
CA GLN A 48 20.75 1.54 26.81
C GLN A 48 21.05 2.95 26.27
N VAL A 49 21.63 3.02 25.07
CA VAL A 49 21.82 4.28 24.35
C VAL A 49 20.47 4.88 23.99
N ALA A 50 20.35 6.19 24.18
CA ALA A 50 19.16 6.97 23.91
C ALA A 50 19.48 8.25 23.15
N ALA A 51 18.58 8.64 22.26
CA ALA A 51 18.59 9.91 21.56
C ALA A 51 17.39 10.75 21.99
N ARG A 52 17.62 12.04 22.23
CA ARG A 52 16.56 13.01 22.51
C ARG A 52 15.73 13.23 21.25
N LEU A 53 14.41 13.09 21.35
CA LEU A 53 13.49 13.34 20.24
C LEU A 53 13.41 14.83 19.89
N ASP A 54 13.50 15.67 20.91
CA ASP A 54 13.58 17.11 20.80
C ASP A 54 14.32 17.70 22.02
N GLN A 55 14.85 18.92 21.86
CA GLN A 55 15.61 19.57 22.94
C GLN A 55 14.71 20.23 24.00
N GLY A 56 13.42 20.46 23.70
CA GLY A 56 12.46 21.15 24.58
C GLY A 56 11.75 20.21 25.57
N THR A 57 11.69 18.91 25.28
CA THR A 57 11.08 17.89 26.13
C THR A 57 12.09 16.84 26.54
N LEU A 58 11.83 16.14 27.63
CA LEU A 58 12.70 15.07 28.13
C LEU A 58 12.48 13.73 27.39
N ARG A 59 11.72 13.72 26.28
CA ARG A 59 11.39 12.48 25.56
C ARG A 59 12.60 11.95 24.80
N CYS A 60 12.81 10.65 24.92
CA CYS A 60 13.92 9.93 24.29
C CYS A 60 13.39 8.73 23.50
N ALA A 61 14.04 8.43 22.38
CA ALA A 61 14.03 7.11 21.78
C ALA A 61 15.27 6.35 22.24
N LEU A 62 15.15 5.04 22.42
CA LEU A 62 16.25 4.17 22.80
C LEU A 62 16.44 3.07 21.77
N VAL A 63 17.58 2.40 21.86
CA VAL A 63 17.79 1.10 21.22
C VAL A 63 16.70 0.10 21.68
N HIS A 64 16.36 -0.82 20.79
CA HIS A 64 15.30 -1.84 20.91
C HIS A 64 13.86 -1.27 20.83
N GLY A 65 13.68 -0.17 20.10
CA GLY A 65 12.38 0.44 19.82
C GLY A 65 11.68 1.04 21.04
N ARG A 66 12.38 1.14 22.18
CA ARG A 66 11.82 1.65 23.44
C ARG A 66 11.69 3.17 23.39
N ARG A 67 10.68 3.69 24.09
CA ARG A 67 10.46 5.12 24.26
C ARG A 67 10.45 5.44 25.74
N GLY A 68 11.10 6.54 26.10
CA GLY A 68 11.26 6.90 27.50
C GLY A 68 11.35 8.39 27.73
N VAL A 69 11.44 8.75 29.00
CA VAL A 69 11.58 10.13 29.47
C VAL A 69 12.82 10.21 30.35
N LEU A 70 13.67 11.19 30.09
CA LEU A 70 14.80 11.52 30.96
C LEU A 70 14.28 12.07 32.28
N ALA A 71 14.82 11.57 33.40
CA ALA A 71 14.45 12.07 34.73
C ALA A 71 14.70 13.57 34.85
N ARG A 72 13.79 14.28 35.54
CA ARG A 72 13.80 15.77 35.60
C ARG A 72 15.01 16.30 36.36
N GLU A 73 15.50 15.52 37.30
CA GLU A 73 16.69 15.75 38.12
C GLU A 73 18.01 15.48 37.38
N SER A 74 17.97 14.90 36.17
CA SER A 74 19.17 14.61 35.39
C SER A 74 19.86 15.90 34.97
N VAL A 75 21.18 16.00 35.18
CA VAL A 75 21.98 17.15 34.72
C VAL A 75 22.23 17.15 33.20
N VAL A 76 21.85 16.08 32.48
CA VAL A 76 22.10 15.88 31.04
C VAL A 76 20.96 16.48 30.19
N HIS A 77 20.64 17.75 30.42
CA HIS A 77 19.47 18.37 29.78
C HIS A 77 19.64 18.71 28.30
N ARG A 78 20.87 19.01 27.85
CA ARG A 78 21.14 19.53 26.50
C ARG A 78 21.82 18.55 25.55
N ALA A 79 22.22 17.38 26.04
CA ALA A 79 22.91 16.41 25.21
C ALA A 79 21.90 15.71 24.26
N PRO A 80 22.19 15.64 22.95
CA PRO A 80 21.33 14.92 22.01
C PRO A 80 21.39 13.41 22.20
N LEU A 81 22.53 12.89 22.66
CA LEU A 81 22.77 11.48 22.93
C LEU A 81 23.19 11.28 24.39
N LEU A 82 22.67 10.21 24.97
CA LEU A 82 22.99 9.77 26.32
C LEU A 82 22.94 8.25 26.42
N VAL A 83 23.58 7.72 27.46
CA VAL A 83 23.38 6.36 27.93
C VAL A 83 22.77 6.42 29.32
N ALA A 84 21.72 5.65 29.58
CA ALA A 84 21.16 5.51 30.91
C ALA A 84 21.76 4.26 31.56
N SER A 85 22.29 4.39 32.79
CA SER A 85 22.77 3.21 33.54
C SER A 85 21.65 2.54 34.31
N GLU A 86 20.51 3.21 34.44
CA GLU A 86 19.31 2.70 35.10
C GLU A 86 18.07 3.08 34.30
N ILE A 87 17.24 2.07 34.01
CA ILE A 87 15.98 2.19 33.30
C ILE A 87 14.89 1.63 34.22
N ARG A 88 13.91 2.46 34.57
CA ARG A 88 12.75 2.05 35.37
C ARG A 88 11.50 2.04 34.50
N GLU A 89 10.71 0.98 34.56
CA GLU A 89 9.39 0.99 33.91
C GLU A 89 8.45 1.94 34.65
N ILE A 90 7.69 2.73 33.90
CA ILE A 90 6.65 3.58 34.44
C ILE A 90 5.30 3.18 33.85
N GLU A 91 4.28 3.08 34.70
CA GLU A 91 2.92 2.93 34.22
C GLU A 91 2.50 4.22 33.50
N SER A 92 2.21 4.09 32.21
CA SER A 92 1.67 5.18 31.40
C SER A 92 0.19 4.91 31.12
N SER A 93 -0.60 5.97 31.02
CA SER A 93 -2.00 5.90 30.59
C SER A 93 -2.15 5.50 29.12
N ASP A 94 -1.09 5.65 28.32
CA ASP A 94 -1.01 5.15 26.95
C ASP A 94 -0.68 3.65 26.95
N LYS A 95 -1.26 2.89 26.01
CA LYS A 95 -1.02 1.43 25.84
C LYS A 95 0.45 1.07 25.54
N GLU A 96 1.34 2.04 25.39
CA GLU A 96 2.79 1.82 25.22
C GLU A 96 3.51 1.90 26.56
N ARG A 97 4.26 0.84 26.91
CA ARG A 97 5.17 0.83 28.07
C ARG A 97 6.24 1.91 27.86
N GLN A 98 6.25 2.91 28.74
CA GLN A 98 7.29 3.94 28.76
C GLN A 98 8.30 3.64 29.86
N VAL A 99 9.53 4.09 29.67
CA VAL A 99 10.60 3.95 30.66
C VAL A 99 11.09 5.31 31.15
N LEU A 100 11.47 5.38 32.42
CA LEU A 100 12.17 6.51 33.02
C LEU A 100 13.67 6.23 32.99
N LEU A 101 14.43 7.17 32.42
CA LEU A 101 15.89 7.10 32.31
C LEU A 101 16.53 7.87 33.46
N THR A 102 17.22 7.15 34.35
CA THR A 102 18.00 7.70 35.46
C THR A 102 19.47 7.39 35.28
N LEU A 103 20.33 8.07 36.06
CA LEU A 103 21.80 7.91 35.96
C LEU A 103 22.30 8.08 34.51
N ALA A 104 21.81 9.14 33.85
CA ALA A 104 22.13 9.42 32.47
C ALA A 104 23.52 10.03 32.35
N THR A 105 24.27 9.57 31.36
CA THR A 105 25.60 10.07 31.01
C THR A 105 25.56 10.59 29.57
N ARG A 106 26.01 11.83 29.35
CA ARG A 106 26.17 12.37 27.99
C ARG A 106 27.19 11.52 27.23
N ILE A 107 26.88 11.21 25.98
CA ILE A 107 27.81 10.56 25.05
C ILE A 107 27.92 11.35 23.74
N GLU A 108 28.89 10.99 22.92
CA GLU A 108 29.11 11.57 21.60
C GLU A 108 29.10 10.47 20.53
N GLU A 109 28.55 10.77 19.35
CA GLU A 109 28.44 9.80 18.25
C GLU A 109 29.80 9.21 17.82
N PRO A 110 30.92 9.96 17.76
CA PRO A 110 32.22 9.37 17.44
C PRO A 110 32.61 8.22 18.37
N TRP A 111 32.21 8.26 19.65
CA TRP A 111 32.53 7.21 20.61
C TRP A 111 31.75 5.93 20.32
N LEU A 112 30.51 6.05 19.86
CA LEU A 112 29.73 4.90 19.39
C LEU A 112 30.41 4.26 18.18
N ARG A 113 30.92 5.06 17.24
CA ARG A 113 31.61 4.56 16.04
C ARG A 113 32.93 3.87 16.37
N GLU A 114 33.67 4.40 17.33
CA GLU A 114 34.93 3.83 17.80
C GLU A 114 34.72 2.53 18.58
N LEU A 115 33.76 2.49 19.50
CA LEU A 115 33.52 1.34 20.39
C LEU A 115 32.68 0.25 19.73
N PHE A 116 31.73 0.62 18.88
CA PHE A 116 30.71 -0.27 18.32
C PHE A 116 30.46 -0.03 16.82
N PRO A 117 31.49 -0.16 15.95
CA PRO A 117 31.35 0.12 14.53
C PRO A 117 30.28 -0.75 13.85
N GLU A 118 30.21 -2.03 14.20
CA GLU A 118 29.22 -2.99 13.67
C GLU A 118 27.78 -2.70 14.12
N GLY A 119 27.60 -1.81 15.10
CA GLY A 119 26.28 -1.35 15.53
C GLY A 119 25.65 -0.38 14.54
N PHE A 120 26.40 0.26 13.65
CA PHE A 120 25.86 1.26 12.74
C PHE A 120 25.20 0.64 11.50
N ARG A 121 24.08 1.23 11.09
CA ARG A 121 23.45 0.96 9.80
C ARG A 121 23.22 2.26 9.05
N ASP A 122 23.55 2.23 7.77
CA ASP A 122 23.25 3.30 6.81
C ASP A 122 22.22 2.75 5.83
N THR A 123 20.99 3.25 5.92
CA THR A 123 19.87 2.77 5.10
C THR A 123 19.27 3.89 4.28
N ARG A 124 19.03 3.60 2.99
CA ARG A 124 18.26 4.46 2.09
C ARG A 124 16.98 3.74 1.75
N GLU A 125 15.87 4.31 2.17
CA GLU A 125 14.55 3.73 2.01
C GLU A 125 13.67 4.66 1.22
N VAL A 126 12.79 4.09 0.42
CA VAL A 126 11.77 4.81 -0.33
C VAL A 126 10.43 4.32 0.17
N VAL A 127 9.64 5.23 0.71
CA VAL A 127 8.43 4.90 1.46
C VAL A 127 7.28 5.76 0.99
N PHE A 128 6.08 5.18 0.92
CA PHE A 128 4.87 5.94 0.66
C PHE A 128 4.30 6.52 1.96
N ASP A 129 4.20 7.84 2.02
CA ASP A 129 3.50 8.55 3.08
C ASP A 129 2.00 8.63 2.73
N SER A 130 1.19 7.87 3.45
CA SER A 130 -0.27 7.81 3.24
C SER A 130 -0.99 9.11 3.61
N SER A 131 -0.44 9.90 4.54
CA SER A 131 -1.03 11.18 4.95
C SER A 131 -0.85 12.24 3.87
N GLN A 132 0.34 12.29 3.25
CA GLN A 132 0.66 13.21 2.16
C GLN A 132 0.29 12.64 0.77
N ARG A 133 0.02 11.33 0.69
CA ARG A 133 -0.15 10.55 -0.54
C ARG A 133 1.01 10.76 -1.52
N ARG A 134 2.22 10.59 -1.00
CA ARG A 134 3.48 10.88 -1.71
C ARG A 134 4.55 9.86 -1.35
N VAL A 135 5.39 9.52 -2.32
CA VAL A 135 6.60 8.74 -2.12
C VAL A 135 7.73 9.66 -1.67
N ASN A 136 8.33 9.34 -0.54
CA ASN A 136 9.43 10.07 0.06
C ASN A 136 10.65 9.14 0.18
N GLY A 137 11.82 9.67 -0.17
CA GLY A 137 13.10 9.03 0.06
C GLY A 137 13.62 9.45 1.41
N ARG A 138 14.16 8.50 2.18
CA ARG A 138 14.71 8.75 3.50
C ARG A 138 16.06 8.06 3.62
N HIS A 139 17.09 8.83 3.95
CA HIS A 139 18.41 8.33 4.31
C HIS A 139 18.55 8.39 5.82
N GLN A 140 18.78 7.24 6.45
CA GLN A 140 18.89 7.11 7.89
C GLN A 140 20.23 6.53 8.26
N ILE A 141 20.84 7.12 9.28
CA ILE A 141 21.96 6.54 10.01
C ILE A 141 21.41 6.15 11.37
N SER A 142 21.45 4.87 11.68
CA SER A 142 21.04 4.33 12.98
C SER A 142 22.19 3.65 13.69
N PHE A 143 22.12 3.66 15.02
CA PHE A 143 22.88 2.77 15.89
C PHE A 143 21.93 1.68 16.36
N HIS A 144 22.17 0.45 15.93
CA HIS A 144 21.19 -0.63 15.91
C HIS A 144 19.89 -0.16 15.23
N ASP A 145 18.79 -0.08 15.95
CA ASP A 145 17.49 0.43 15.50
C ASP A 145 17.21 1.88 15.95
N LEU A 146 18.11 2.50 16.72
CA LEU A 146 17.99 3.89 17.13
C LEU A 146 18.45 4.82 16.01
N VAL A 147 17.50 5.54 15.41
CA VAL A 147 17.78 6.54 14.37
C VAL A 147 18.51 7.73 14.99
N LEU A 148 19.76 7.96 14.57
CA LEU A 148 20.58 9.09 15.04
C LEU A 148 20.42 10.30 14.13
N ARG A 149 20.39 10.05 12.81
CA ARG A 149 20.23 11.08 11.78
C ARG A 149 19.26 10.58 10.72
N SER A 150 18.43 11.48 10.24
CA SER A 150 17.40 11.19 9.24
C SER A 150 17.27 12.37 8.29
N GLU A 151 17.52 12.15 7.01
CA GLU A 151 17.48 13.17 5.98
C GLU A 151 16.59 12.73 4.83
N THR A 152 16.08 13.72 4.09
CA THR A 152 15.42 13.45 2.82
C THR A 152 16.44 12.91 1.84
N ALA A 153 16.10 11.81 1.18
CA ALA A 153 16.90 11.22 0.12
C ALA A 153 16.20 11.37 -1.23
N ASP A 154 16.98 11.22 -2.29
CA ASP A 154 16.45 11.12 -3.63
C ASP A 154 15.56 9.89 -3.77
N VAL A 155 14.51 10.04 -4.58
CA VAL A 155 13.56 8.98 -4.87
C VAL A 155 13.82 8.48 -6.30
N PRO A 156 14.31 7.24 -6.47
CA PRO A 156 14.41 6.63 -7.79
C PRO A 156 13.03 6.59 -8.46
N PRO A 157 12.87 7.12 -9.69
CA PRO A 157 11.57 7.23 -10.35
C PRO A 157 10.84 5.88 -10.50
N GLU A 158 11.57 4.80 -10.75
CA GLU A 158 11.02 3.45 -10.89
C GLU A 158 10.43 2.94 -9.56
N GLN A 159 11.15 3.14 -8.44
CA GLN A 159 10.66 2.75 -7.13
C GLN A 159 9.42 3.56 -6.72
N ALA A 160 9.39 4.85 -7.05
CA ALA A 160 8.20 5.67 -6.82
C ALA A 160 6.99 5.18 -7.63
N ALA A 161 7.18 4.89 -8.91
CA ALA A 161 6.13 4.39 -9.77
C ALA A 161 5.56 3.07 -9.24
N ALA A 162 6.42 2.12 -8.86
CA ALA A 162 6.02 0.84 -8.30
C ALA A 162 5.24 0.98 -6.98
N LEU A 163 5.69 1.87 -6.08
CA LEU A 163 4.97 2.13 -4.82
C LEU A 163 3.61 2.79 -5.08
N LEU A 164 3.56 3.83 -5.92
CA LEU A 164 2.30 4.48 -6.29
C LEU A 164 1.32 3.50 -6.93
N ALA A 165 1.80 2.60 -7.78
CA ALA A 165 0.95 1.59 -8.43
C ALA A 165 0.30 0.64 -7.43
N LYS A 166 1.06 0.19 -6.42
CA LYS A 166 0.50 -0.61 -5.31
C LYS A 166 -0.62 0.14 -4.58
N GLU A 167 -0.41 1.43 -4.31
CA GLU A 167 -1.40 2.28 -3.63
C GLU A 167 -2.64 2.59 -4.49
N VAL A 168 -2.50 2.62 -5.82
CA VAL A 168 -3.62 2.70 -6.76
C VAL A 168 -4.45 1.41 -6.69
N VAL A 169 -3.81 0.24 -6.76
CA VAL A 169 -4.48 -1.06 -6.69
C VAL A 169 -5.16 -1.28 -5.34
N ALA A 170 -4.54 -0.82 -4.25
CA ALA A 170 -5.13 -0.84 -2.91
C ALA A 170 -6.33 0.12 -2.74
N GLY A 171 -6.58 1.01 -3.70
CA GLY A 171 -7.69 1.97 -3.69
C GLY A 171 -7.42 3.25 -2.90
N THR A 172 -6.23 3.41 -2.32
CA THR A 172 -5.83 4.62 -1.58
C THR A 172 -5.57 5.81 -2.52
N CYS A 173 -5.07 5.53 -3.72
CA CYS A 173 -4.74 6.51 -4.76
C CYS A 173 -5.44 6.22 -6.09
N PRO A 174 -6.78 6.29 -6.17
CA PRO A 174 -7.51 5.87 -7.37
C PRO A 174 -7.20 6.78 -8.57
N LEU A 175 -6.87 6.17 -9.72
CA LEU A 175 -6.76 6.90 -10.99
C LEU A 175 -8.16 7.25 -11.51
N LYS A 176 -8.49 8.54 -11.63
CA LYS A 176 -9.86 8.95 -12.01
C LYS A 176 -10.28 8.48 -13.41
N ASN A 177 -9.31 8.41 -14.32
CA ASN A 177 -9.56 8.01 -15.70
C ASN A 177 -9.53 6.48 -15.87
N TRP A 178 -9.13 5.72 -14.84
CA TRP A 178 -9.28 4.27 -14.82
C TRP A 178 -10.72 3.94 -14.39
N ASP A 179 -11.63 4.04 -15.34
CA ASP A 179 -13.07 3.91 -15.12
C ASP A 179 -13.60 2.53 -15.55
N ASN A 180 -14.93 2.37 -15.51
CA ASN A 180 -15.57 1.13 -15.94
C ASN A 180 -15.34 0.81 -17.42
N ALA A 181 -15.07 1.80 -18.28
CA ALA A 181 -14.80 1.55 -19.69
C ALA A 181 -13.44 0.88 -19.88
N VAL A 182 -12.44 1.26 -19.08
CA VAL A 182 -11.13 0.56 -19.03
C VAL A 182 -11.31 -0.90 -18.58
N GLU A 183 -12.05 -1.14 -17.50
CA GLU A 183 -12.31 -2.50 -17.04
C GLU A 183 -13.08 -3.33 -18.08
N GLN A 184 -14.08 -2.74 -18.73
CA GLN A 184 -14.81 -3.44 -19.81
C GLN A 184 -13.93 -3.72 -21.01
N TRP A 185 -12.98 -2.85 -21.37
CA TRP A 185 -11.99 -3.14 -22.41
C TRP A 185 -11.14 -4.37 -22.04
N ILE A 186 -10.62 -4.42 -20.81
CA ILE A 186 -9.83 -5.56 -20.30
C ILE A 186 -10.63 -6.86 -20.36
N VAL A 187 -11.89 -6.84 -19.90
CA VAL A 187 -12.76 -8.02 -19.96
C VAL A 187 -12.99 -8.44 -21.41
N ARG A 188 -13.24 -7.51 -22.33
CA ARG A 188 -13.43 -7.80 -23.77
C ARG A 188 -12.19 -8.43 -24.40
N VAL A 189 -10.99 -7.94 -24.07
CA VAL A 189 -9.72 -8.54 -24.51
C VAL A 189 -9.63 -9.98 -24.02
N ASN A 190 -9.89 -10.22 -22.73
CA ASN A 190 -9.82 -11.55 -22.13
C ASN A 190 -10.87 -12.51 -22.71
N CYS A 191 -12.10 -12.03 -22.93
CA CYS A 191 -13.15 -12.80 -23.60
C CYS A 191 -12.74 -13.17 -25.03
N ALA A 192 -12.23 -12.20 -25.81
CA ALA A 192 -11.78 -12.46 -27.18
C ALA A 192 -10.62 -13.47 -27.22
N ALA A 193 -9.66 -13.36 -26.31
CA ALA A 193 -8.57 -14.32 -26.16
C ALA A 193 -9.08 -15.74 -25.85
N ALA A 194 -10.09 -15.85 -24.97
CA ALA A 194 -10.69 -17.14 -24.60
C ALA A 194 -11.54 -17.74 -25.74
N TRP A 195 -12.28 -16.91 -26.48
CA TRP A 195 -13.14 -17.37 -27.57
C TRP A 195 -12.37 -17.71 -28.84
N PHE A 196 -11.23 -17.06 -29.09
CA PHE A 196 -10.42 -17.20 -30.29
C PHE A 196 -8.93 -17.43 -29.94
N PRO A 197 -8.58 -18.56 -29.31
CA PRO A 197 -7.20 -18.86 -28.93
C PRO A 197 -6.23 -18.86 -30.11
N GLU A 198 -6.72 -19.15 -31.32
CA GLU A 198 -5.94 -19.11 -32.57
C GLU A 198 -5.42 -17.71 -32.93
N LEU A 199 -5.98 -16.64 -32.35
CA LEU A 199 -5.51 -15.26 -32.57
C LEU A 199 -4.37 -14.85 -31.64
N ALA A 200 -4.03 -15.69 -30.65
CA ALA A 200 -2.96 -15.45 -29.68
C ALA A 200 -3.00 -14.04 -29.06
N LEU A 201 -4.21 -13.57 -28.72
CA LEU A 201 -4.39 -12.30 -28.02
C LEU A 201 -3.84 -12.45 -26.59
N PRO A 202 -2.92 -11.58 -26.13
CA PRO A 202 -2.37 -11.66 -24.78
C PRO A 202 -3.45 -11.24 -23.76
N PRO A 203 -3.91 -12.16 -22.89
CA PRO A 203 -4.86 -11.79 -21.83
C PRO A 203 -4.20 -10.79 -20.86
N ILE A 204 -5.03 -9.97 -20.23
CA ILE A 204 -4.64 -8.98 -19.23
C ILE A 204 -5.11 -9.49 -17.87
N GLY A 205 -4.16 -10.00 -17.08
CA GLY A 205 -4.38 -10.40 -15.69
C GLY A 205 -4.10 -9.26 -14.70
N GLU A 206 -4.21 -9.57 -13.41
CA GLU A 206 -3.98 -8.59 -12.34
C GLU A 206 -2.51 -8.12 -12.28
N SER A 207 -1.55 -9.00 -12.61
CA SER A 207 -0.14 -8.61 -12.75
C SER A 207 0.07 -7.62 -13.89
N ASP A 208 -0.61 -7.82 -15.01
CA ASP A 208 -0.49 -6.95 -16.18
C ASP A 208 -1.13 -5.59 -15.92
N LYS A 209 -2.26 -5.55 -15.21
CA LYS A 209 -2.86 -4.31 -14.70
C LYS A 209 -1.88 -3.53 -13.83
N LEU A 210 -1.19 -4.21 -12.91
CA LEU A 210 -0.20 -3.56 -12.05
C LEU A 210 0.93 -2.93 -12.88
N LEU A 211 1.44 -3.64 -13.90
CA LEU A 211 2.46 -3.11 -14.80
C LEU A 211 1.97 -1.88 -15.59
N MET A 212 0.73 -1.91 -16.10
CA MET A 212 0.13 -0.74 -16.77
C MET A 212 0.02 0.47 -15.84
N ILE A 213 -0.43 0.24 -14.60
CA ILE A 213 -0.57 1.29 -13.60
C ILE A 213 0.81 1.84 -13.22
N GLU A 214 1.82 0.98 -13.05
CA GLU A 214 3.21 1.39 -12.81
C GLU A 214 3.76 2.25 -13.96
N GLN A 215 3.52 1.84 -15.21
CA GLN A 215 3.88 2.65 -16.37
C GLN A 215 3.16 4.02 -16.35
N ILE A 216 1.88 4.08 -15.99
CA ILE A 216 1.13 5.34 -15.83
C ILE A 216 1.73 6.20 -14.70
N CYS A 217 2.25 5.60 -13.64
CA CYS A 217 2.87 6.29 -12.51
C CYS A 217 4.32 6.71 -12.76
N THR A 218 4.92 6.29 -13.88
CA THR A 218 6.34 6.57 -14.19
C THR A 218 6.64 8.07 -14.15
N GLY A 219 7.74 8.43 -13.47
CA GLY A 219 8.16 9.82 -13.30
C GLY A 219 7.30 10.67 -12.36
N ALA A 220 6.33 10.07 -11.67
CA ALA A 220 5.60 10.72 -10.58
C ALA A 220 6.16 10.32 -9.21
N VAL A 221 6.03 11.22 -8.24
CA VAL A 221 6.32 10.92 -6.84
C VAL A 221 5.11 11.13 -5.93
N SER A 222 3.98 11.65 -6.44
CA SER A 222 2.79 11.89 -5.63
C SER A 222 1.47 11.55 -6.34
N TYR A 223 0.43 11.29 -5.53
CA TYR A 223 -0.92 11.04 -6.03
C TYR A 223 -1.46 12.22 -6.86
N LYS A 224 -1.12 13.45 -6.47
CA LYS A 224 -1.54 14.67 -7.19
C LYS A 224 -1.08 14.67 -8.65
N GLU A 225 0.09 14.10 -8.92
CA GLU A 225 0.69 14.03 -10.26
C GLU A 225 0.09 12.92 -11.13
N ILE A 226 -0.54 11.90 -10.54
CA ILE A 226 -1.08 10.73 -11.28
C ILE A 226 -2.59 10.70 -11.39
N LYS A 227 -3.34 11.32 -10.46
CA LYS A 227 -4.81 11.15 -10.33
C LYS A 227 -5.60 11.44 -11.61
N ASP A 228 -5.14 12.39 -12.41
CA ASP A 228 -5.79 12.84 -13.65
C ASP A 228 -5.03 12.40 -14.93
N ARG A 229 -4.00 11.53 -14.80
CA ARG A 229 -3.21 11.08 -15.95
C ARG A 229 -4.07 10.29 -16.95
N PRO A 230 -3.79 10.40 -18.26
CA PRO A 230 -4.47 9.59 -19.26
C PRO A 230 -4.04 8.12 -19.12
N VAL A 231 -5.01 7.21 -19.06
CA VAL A 231 -4.74 5.77 -18.90
C VAL A 231 -4.89 4.98 -20.20
N TRP A 232 -5.76 5.45 -21.09
CA TRP A 232 -6.07 4.79 -22.37
C TRP A 232 -4.86 4.53 -23.27
N PRO A 233 -3.88 5.46 -23.41
CA PRO A 233 -2.70 5.18 -24.22
C PRO A 233 -1.95 3.92 -23.77
N THR A 234 -1.73 3.78 -22.46
CA THR A 234 -1.05 2.61 -21.87
C THR A 234 -1.88 1.34 -22.00
N VAL A 235 -3.19 1.41 -21.69
CA VAL A 235 -4.09 0.26 -21.76
C VAL A 235 -4.24 -0.27 -23.20
N ARG A 236 -4.38 0.62 -24.19
CA ARG A 236 -4.49 0.22 -25.60
C ARG A 236 -3.15 -0.29 -26.14
N SER A 237 -2.01 0.26 -25.70
CA SER A 237 -0.68 -0.19 -26.15
C SER A 237 -0.33 -1.63 -25.76
N TRP A 238 -1.10 -2.25 -24.86
CA TRP A 238 -0.97 -3.69 -24.57
C TRP A 238 -1.15 -4.56 -25.81
N LEU A 239 -2.00 -4.12 -26.75
CA LEU A 239 -2.27 -4.82 -27.99
C LEU A 239 -1.73 -4.00 -29.17
N PRO A 240 -1.05 -4.65 -30.15
CA PRO A 240 -0.81 -4.04 -31.45
C PRO A 240 -2.13 -3.61 -32.10
N GLY A 241 -2.10 -2.55 -32.92
CA GLY A 241 -3.31 -1.94 -33.50
C GLY A 241 -4.25 -2.91 -34.23
N HIS A 242 -3.70 -3.92 -34.93
CA HIS A 242 -4.51 -4.93 -35.60
C HIS A 242 -5.29 -5.83 -34.61
N GLN A 243 -4.67 -6.21 -33.48
CA GLN A 243 -5.33 -6.98 -32.43
C GLN A 243 -6.40 -6.14 -31.71
N GLN A 244 -6.17 -4.83 -31.54
CA GLN A 244 -7.21 -3.94 -31.01
C GLN A 244 -8.46 -3.95 -31.91
N GLN A 245 -8.29 -3.85 -33.23
CA GLN A 245 -9.40 -3.92 -34.18
C GLN A 245 -10.11 -5.29 -34.15
N GLN A 246 -9.36 -6.38 -33.98
CA GLN A 246 -9.95 -7.71 -33.82
C GLN A 246 -10.83 -7.78 -32.57
N VAL A 247 -10.39 -7.24 -31.43
CA VAL A 247 -11.21 -7.18 -30.21
C VAL A 247 -12.48 -6.35 -30.44
N GLU A 248 -12.39 -5.22 -31.12
CA GLU A 248 -13.57 -4.40 -31.46
C GLU A 248 -14.58 -5.16 -32.34
N GLN A 249 -14.11 -6.01 -33.25
CA GLN A 249 -14.98 -6.81 -34.13
C GLN A 249 -15.56 -8.05 -33.43
N LEU A 250 -14.76 -8.74 -32.62
CA LEU A 250 -15.15 -10.02 -32.00
C LEU A 250 -15.98 -9.80 -30.74
N ALA A 251 -15.64 -8.76 -29.97
CA ALA A 251 -16.28 -8.38 -28.73
C ALA A 251 -16.63 -6.88 -28.77
N PRO A 252 -17.55 -6.40 -29.64
CA PRO A 252 -17.93 -4.98 -29.72
C PRO A 252 -18.64 -4.45 -28.47
N GLU A 253 -18.53 -3.15 -28.17
CA GLU A 253 -19.27 -2.53 -27.04
C GLU A 253 -20.79 -2.52 -27.26
N ARG A 254 -21.21 -2.47 -28.52
CA ARG A 254 -22.61 -2.48 -28.92
C ARG A 254 -22.81 -3.41 -30.10
N ILE A 255 -23.89 -4.17 -30.07
CA ILE A 255 -24.36 -4.95 -31.22
C ILE A 255 -25.55 -4.26 -31.86
N GLU A 256 -25.65 -4.37 -33.18
CA GLU A 256 -26.82 -3.94 -33.94
C GLU A 256 -27.81 -5.10 -34.02
N LEU A 257 -29.03 -4.84 -33.57
CA LEU A 257 -30.14 -5.76 -33.61
C LEU A 257 -30.75 -5.77 -35.02
N PRO A 258 -31.40 -6.87 -35.45
CA PRO A 258 -32.08 -6.97 -36.75
C PRO A 258 -33.09 -5.84 -37.05
N ASN A 259 -33.64 -5.22 -36.01
CA ASN A 259 -34.55 -4.07 -36.13
C ASN A 259 -33.82 -2.71 -36.20
N GLY A 260 -32.50 -2.68 -36.44
CA GLY A 260 -31.65 -1.49 -36.59
C GLY A 260 -31.25 -0.82 -35.26
N ARG A 261 -31.72 -1.33 -34.12
CA ARG A 261 -31.40 -0.76 -32.81
C ARG A 261 -30.04 -1.21 -32.33
N LYS A 262 -29.35 -0.36 -31.57
CA LYS A 262 -28.06 -0.72 -30.95
C LYS A 262 -28.24 -1.03 -29.47
N ALA A 263 -27.74 -2.18 -29.04
CA ALA A 263 -27.76 -2.62 -27.64
C ALA A 263 -26.34 -2.65 -27.07
N LYS A 264 -26.14 -2.07 -25.88
CA LYS A 264 -24.87 -2.16 -25.15
C LYS A 264 -24.69 -3.58 -24.62
N VAL A 265 -23.51 -4.15 -24.87
CA VAL A 265 -23.14 -5.47 -24.38
C VAL A 265 -22.45 -5.32 -23.03
N ALA A 266 -22.90 -6.08 -22.04
CA ALA A 266 -22.26 -6.25 -20.76
C ALA A 266 -21.41 -7.52 -20.80
N TYR A 267 -20.11 -7.36 -20.60
CA TYR A 267 -19.16 -8.46 -20.55
C TYR A 267 -18.84 -8.84 -19.11
N SER A 268 -18.63 -10.14 -18.91
CA SER A 268 -18.19 -10.73 -17.65
C SER A 268 -17.10 -11.77 -17.94
N ALA A 269 -16.16 -11.93 -17.01
CA ALA A 269 -15.14 -12.97 -17.10
C ALA A 269 -15.72 -14.39 -16.90
N SER A 270 -16.84 -14.51 -16.19
CA SER A 270 -17.41 -15.80 -15.76
C SER A 270 -18.76 -16.14 -16.41
N ALA A 271 -19.30 -15.26 -17.26
CA ALA A 271 -20.61 -15.45 -17.89
C ALA A 271 -20.59 -15.02 -19.35
N SER A 272 -21.50 -15.60 -20.13
CA SER A 272 -21.72 -15.19 -21.52
C SER A 272 -22.04 -13.70 -21.62
N PRO A 273 -21.63 -13.02 -22.71
CA PRO A 273 -21.94 -11.63 -22.92
C PRO A 273 -23.46 -11.45 -22.95
N SER A 274 -23.93 -10.36 -22.37
CA SER A 274 -25.37 -10.12 -22.25
C SER A 274 -25.78 -8.73 -22.71
N ILE A 275 -27.01 -8.60 -23.17
CA ILE A 275 -27.65 -7.31 -23.42
C ILE A 275 -28.88 -7.18 -22.51
N ALA A 276 -29.16 -5.95 -22.09
CA ALA A 276 -30.39 -5.61 -21.40
C ALA A 276 -31.25 -4.75 -22.33
N ALA A 277 -32.44 -5.23 -22.66
CA ALA A 277 -33.34 -4.55 -23.58
C ALA A 277 -34.78 -4.70 -23.11
N ARG A 278 -35.58 -3.63 -23.25
CA ARG A 278 -37.02 -3.75 -22.95
C ARG A 278 -37.66 -4.67 -23.99
N ILE A 279 -38.72 -5.35 -23.58
CA ILE A 279 -39.43 -6.27 -24.47
C ILE A 279 -39.93 -5.58 -25.76
N GLN A 280 -40.35 -4.31 -25.68
CA GLN A 280 -40.74 -3.54 -26.87
C GLN A 280 -39.57 -3.27 -27.82
N ASP A 281 -38.36 -3.19 -27.26
CA ASP A 281 -37.14 -2.93 -28.01
C ASP A 281 -36.66 -4.16 -28.78
N LEU A 282 -37.17 -5.34 -28.43
CA LEU A 282 -36.88 -6.62 -29.06
C LEU A 282 -37.92 -7.02 -30.13
N TYR A 283 -38.99 -6.25 -30.32
CA TYR A 283 -39.94 -6.54 -31.40
C TYR A 283 -39.24 -6.50 -32.76
N GLY A 284 -39.51 -7.50 -33.61
CA GLY A 284 -38.83 -7.71 -34.89
C GLY A 284 -37.45 -8.37 -34.77
N VAL A 285 -37.00 -8.71 -33.56
CA VAL A 285 -35.80 -9.52 -33.31
C VAL A 285 -36.25 -10.93 -32.97
N GLU A 286 -36.42 -11.76 -33.99
CA GLU A 286 -36.94 -13.12 -33.81
C GLU A 286 -35.82 -14.14 -33.62
N ARG A 287 -34.66 -13.92 -34.24
CA ARG A 287 -33.54 -14.86 -34.23
C ARG A 287 -32.66 -14.69 -32.99
N ASN A 288 -31.99 -15.78 -32.63
CA ASN A 288 -30.96 -15.77 -31.58
C ASN A 288 -29.80 -14.83 -31.93
N LEU A 289 -29.37 -14.08 -30.93
CA LEU A 289 -28.28 -13.12 -31.07
C LEU A 289 -26.95 -13.83 -30.83
N THR A 290 -26.03 -13.67 -31.78
CA THR A 290 -24.67 -14.17 -31.67
C THR A 290 -23.68 -13.07 -32.03
N MET A 291 -22.47 -13.18 -31.50
CA MET A 291 -21.34 -12.31 -31.80
C MET A 291 -20.07 -13.15 -31.95
N GLY A 292 -18.93 -12.48 -32.22
CA GLY A 292 -17.66 -13.17 -32.47
C GLY A 292 -17.82 -14.19 -33.60
N ARG A 293 -18.08 -13.73 -34.82
CA ARG A 293 -18.24 -14.62 -36.00
C ARG A 293 -19.28 -15.75 -35.78
N ALA A 294 -20.40 -15.42 -35.14
CA ALA A 294 -21.49 -16.34 -34.78
C ALA A 294 -21.12 -17.48 -33.79
N ARG A 295 -19.95 -17.41 -33.13
CA ARG A 295 -19.48 -18.42 -32.18
C ARG A 295 -20.00 -18.21 -30.77
N VAL A 296 -20.32 -16.96 -30.41
CA VAL A 296 -20.62 -16.59 -29.02
C VAL A 296 -22.09 -16.19 -28.90
N PRO A 297 -22.92 -17.00 -28.20
CA PRO A 297 -24.32 -16.65 -27.97
C PRO A 297 -24.42 -15.47 -27.00
N VAL A 298 -25.30 -14.52 -27.33
CA VAL A 298 -25.57 -13.35 -26.49
C VAL A 298 -26.80 -13.61 -25.64
N VAL A 299 -26.65 -13.51 -24.33
CA VAL A 299 -27.77 -13.64 -23.38
C VAL A 299 -28.57 -12.34 -23.35
N ILE A 300 -29.89 -12.44 -23.39
CA ILE A 300 -30.79 -11.31 -23.38
C ILE A 300 -31.49 -11.25 -22.04
N GLN A 301 -31.25 -10.19 -21.29
CA GLN A 301 -32.05 -9.80 -20.15
C GLN A 301 -33.24 -8.99 -20.67
N VAL A 302 -34.37 -9.67 -20.84
CA VAL A 302 -35.62 -9.05 -21.27
C VAL A 302 -36.18 -8.24 -20.11
N LEU A 303 -36.38 -6.95 -20.33
CA LEU A 303 -36.89 -6.03 -19.32
C LEU A 303 -38.35 -5.67 -19.58
N ALA A 304 -39.11 -5.50 -18.50
CA ALA A 304 -40.43 -4.84 -18.54
C ALA A 304 -40.28 -3.32 -18.84
N PRO A 305 -41.38 -2.60 -19.14
CA PRO A 305 -41.34 -1.15 -19.38
C PRO A 305 -40.66 -0.32 -18.27
N ASN A 306 -40.69 -0.81 -17.03
CA ASN A 306 -40.07 -0.19 -15.88
C ASN A 306 -38.59 -0.61 -15.66
N HIS A 307 -37.94 -1.19 -16.67
CA HIS A 307 -36.55 -1.65 -16.64
C HIS A 307 -36.24 -2.77 -15.64
N ARG A 308 -37.24 -3.44 -15.07
CA ARG A 308 -37.01 -4.65 -14.26
C ARG A 308 -36.85 -5.88 -15.15
N PRO A 309 -35.87 -6.76 -14.88
CA PRO A 309 -35.72 -8.00 -15.61
C PRO A 309 -36.91 -8.92 -15.33
N ILE A 310 -37.48 -9.48 -16.40
CA ILE A 310 -38.61 -10.41 -16.36
C ILE A 310 -38.25 -11.80 -16.87
N GLN A 311 -37.25 -11.88 -17.76
CA GLN A 311 -36.73 -13.13 -18.30
C GLN A 311 -35.26 -12.92 -18.66
N ILE A 312 -34.47 -13.97 -18.47
CA ILE A 312 -33.11 -14.06 -19.01
C ILE A 312 -33.11 -15.25 -19.96
N THR A 313 -32.68 -15.07 -21.21
CA THR A 313 -32.68 -16.13 -22.22
C THR A 313 -31.57 -15.94 -23.25
N SER A 314 -30.97 -17.04 -23.70
CA SER A 314 -30.13 -17.07 -24.92
C SER A 314 -30.89 -17.65 -26.13
N ASP A 315 -32.10 -18.17 -25.90
CA ASP A 315 -33.03 -18.66 -26.92
C ASP A 315 -34.20 -17.67 -27.03
N LEU A 316 -34.03 -16.66 -27.88
CA LEU A 316 -35.02 -15.63 -28.13
C LEU A 316 -36.19 -16.18 -28.98
N GLU A 317 -35.92 -17.13 -29.87
CA GLU A 317 -36.94 -17.82 -30.67
C GLU A 317 -37.92 -18.57 -29.75
N GLY A 318 -37.39 -19.38 -28.84
CA GLY A 318 -38.19 -20.07 -27.82
C GLY A 318 -38.90 -19.10 -26.87
N PHE A 319 -38.27 -17.98 -26.51
CA PHE A 319 -38.92 -16.94 -25.70
C PHE A 319 -40.18 -16.39 -26.37
N TRP A 320 -40.12 -16.01 -27.65
CA TRP A 320 -41.27 -15.47 -28.37
C TRP A 320 -42.39 -16.50 -28.55
N ARG A 321 -42.03 -17.76 -28.84
CA ARG A 321 -42.99 -18.84 -29.06
C ARG A 321 -43.68 -19.27 -27.77
N ASP A 322 -42.92 -19.49 -26.70
CA ASP A 322 -43.40 -20.26 -25.53
C ASP A 322 -43.58 -19.41 -24.25
N ALA A 323 -42.69 -18.44 -24.02
CA ALA A 323 -42.66 -17.65 -22.78
C ALA A 323 -43.45 -16.34 -22.89
N TYR A 324 -43.28 -15.60 -23.98
CA TYR A 324 -43.90 -14.29 -24.19
C TYR A 324 -45.44 -14.32 -24.11
N PRO A 325 -46.17 -15.28 -24.71
CA PRO A 325 -47.63 -15.31 -24.63
C PRO A 325 -48.17 -15.39 -23.19
N LYS A 326 -47.42 -16.06 -22.30
CA LYS A 326 -47.75 -16.19 -20.87
C LYS A 326 -47.52 -14.87 -20.14
N ILE A 327 -46.37 -14.25 -20.38
CA ILE A 327 -45.94 -13.01 -19.72
C ILE A 327 -46.73 -11.80 -20.23
N LYS A 328 -47.10 -11.77 -21.52
CA LYS A 328 -47.85 -10.69 -22.17
C LYS A 328 -49.13 -10.35 -21.44
N LYS A 329 -49.92 -11.36 -21.03
CA LYS A 329 -51.20 -11.16 -20.32
C LYS A 329 -51.02 -10.42 -19.00
N GLU A 330 -50.01 -10.81 -18.23
CA GLU A 330 -49.71 -10.19 -16.94
C GLU A 330 -49.19 -8.75 -17.12
N LEU A 331 -48.24 -8.56 -18.05
CA LEU A 331 -47.64 -7.25 -18.29
C LEU A 331 -48.63 -6.28 -18.93
N GLN A 332 -49.53 -6.72 -19.80
CA GLN A 332 -50.58 -5.88 -20.37
C GLN A 332 -51.52 -5.35 -19.28
N ARG A 333 -51.87 -6.18 -18.30
CA ARG A 333 -52.67 -5.75 -17.14
C ARG A 333 -51.92 -4.71 -16.29
N LYS A 334 -50.62 -4.92 -16.07
CA LYS A 334 -49.79 -4.05 -15.22
C LYS A 334 -49.38 -2.75 -15.93
N TYR A 335 -49.25 -2.78 -17.25
CA TYR A 335 -48.77 -1.68 -18.10
C TYR A 335 -49.69 -1.49 -19.32
N PRO A 336 -50.96 -1.06 -19.12
CA PRO A 336 -51.98 -1.04 -20.18
C PRO A 336 -51.74 0.03 -21.25
N LYS A 337 -50.91 1.05 -20.96
CA LYS A 337 -50.58 2.14 -21.89
C LYS A 337 -49.46 1.79 -22.88
N HIS A 338 -48.84 0.61 -22.76
CA HIS A 338 -47.73 0.19 -23.63
C HIS A 338 -48.22 -0.73 -24.74
N GLU A 339 -47.49 -0.74 -25.86
CA GLU A 339 -47.79 -1.60 -27.00
C GLU A 339 -47.34 -3.05 -26.75
N TRP A 340 -48.27 -3.99 -26.95
CA TRP A 340 -48.08 -5.42 -26.77
C TRP A 340 -48.47 -6.17 -28.06
N ARG A 341 -47.48 -6.38 -28.95
CA ARG A 341 -47.68 -7.07 -30.24
C ARG A 341 -47.88 -8.56 -30.06
#